data_AF-A0A2G1W7U5-F1
#
_entry.id   AF-A0A2G1W7U5-F1
#
_cell.length_a   1.000
_cell.length_b   1.000
_cell.length_c   1.000
_cell.angle_alpha   90.00
_cell.angle_beta   90.00
_cell.angle_gamma   90.00
#
_symmetry.space_group_name_H-M   'P 1'
#
loop_
_entity.id
_entity.type
_entity.pdbx_description
1 polymer ?
#
loop_
_entity_poly.entity_id
_entity_poly.type
_entity_poly.pdbx_seq_one_letter_code
_entity_poly.pdbx_strand_id
1 'polypeptide(L)'
;MKTILKFFCFLLPACPGFAKAATPPTQSETRHEFRSDEGGDSKVSTTFATPETNGIETKTRIHRLATTKRSVFDAFSYVNRIPDQSYDEETPEDFAARIFSRLANQEGRILLKAPPGMDRPAYEGFKTFLRYEGAASVGNCAACHTLPDFRDGRSHIVTKAEEAMLTPSLRDSVSRGVDLQKAMKLKLDALHRKQSGDADEISDEYSVMQLSAEDKSNLIAFLKLLDDVSDERFRELILKATVLDTSSDSE
;
A
#
# COMPACT_ATOMS: atom_id res chain seq x y z
N MET A 1 50.13 25.77 6.62
CA MET A 1 49.07 26.35 7.47
C MET A 1 47.95 26.87 6.57
N LYS A 2 46.70 26.79 7.05
CA LYS A 2 45.45 27.51 6.65
C LYS A 2 45.44 28.21 5.27
N THR A 3 44.62 27.76 4.31
CA THR A 3 43.19 28.15 4.15
C THR A 3 43.00 29.64 3.81
N ILE A 4 42.43 29.95 2.64
CA ILE A 4 41.15 30.68 2.49
C ILE A 4 40.71 30.65 1.01
N LEU A 5 39.48 30.19 0.80
CA LEU A 5 38.72 30.20 -0.44
C LEU A 5 37.59 31.24 -0.29
N LYS A 6 37.04 31.69 -1.43
CA LYS A 6 35.78 32.43 -1.64
C LYS A 6 35.93 33.93 -1.94
N PHE A 7 35.94 34.20 -3.24
CA PHE A 7 35.50 35.49 -3.79
C PHE A 7 33.99 35.66 -3.55
N PHE A 8 33.60 36.86 -3.13
CA PHE A 8 32.22 37.33 -3.01
C PHE A 8 31.90 38.19 -4.25
N CYS A 9 30.76 38.00 -4.93
CA CYS A 9 30.16 39.08 -5.72
C CYS A 9 28.72 38.83 -6.23
N PHE A 10 27.99 39.95 -6.42
CA PHE A 10 26.65 40.15 -7.00
C PHE A 10 25.46 39.47 -6.28
N LEU A 11 24.55 40.20 -5.61
CA LEU A 11 23.60 41.29 -5.98
C LEU A 11 22.20 40.76 -6.38
N LEU A 12 21.20 41.22 -5.64
CA LEU A 12 19.75 41.10 -5.88
C LEU A 12 19.32 41.90 -7.14
N PRO A 13 18.17 41.57 -7.80
CA PRO A 13 16.89 42.16 -7.37
C PRO A 13 15.59 41.33 -7.62
N ALA A 14 14.50 41.86 -7.05
CA ALA A 14 13.10 41.84 -7.50
C ALA A 14 12.04 40.98 -6.77
N CYS A 15 10.99 41.71 -6.38
CA CYS A 15 9.68 41.38 -5.79
C CYS A 15 8.73 40.67 -6.81
N PRO A 16 7.45 40.27 -6.50
CA PRO A 16 6.59 40.77 -5.42
C PRO A 16 5.72 39.75 -4.64
N GLY A 17 5.07 40.25 -3.59
CA GLY A 17 4.06 39.50 -2.83
C GLY A 17 2.66 39.55 -3.44
N PHE A 18 1.77 38.70 -2.95
CA PHE A 18 0.34 38.72 -3.26
C PHE A 18 -0.50 38.87 -2.00
N ALA A 19 -1.67 39.51 -2.15
CA ALA A 19 -2.44 40.06 -1.06
C ALA A 19 -3.73 39.29 -0.79
N LYS A 20 -4.10 39.28 0.51
CA LYS A 20 -5.44 39.53 1.07
C LYS A 20 -6.65 38.76 0.47
N ALA A 21 -7.27 37.95 1.33
CA ALA A 21 -8.53 37.26 1.07
C ALA A 21 -9.70 38.21 0.72
N ALA A 22 -10.66 37.68 -0.07
CA ALA A 22 -11.93 38.32 -0.40
C ALA A 22 -13.10 37.32 -0.31
N THR A 23 -14.05 37.63 0.58
CA THR A 23 -15.46 37.20 0.61
C THR A 23 -16.36 38.35 0.10
N PRO A 24 -17.70 38.22 0.00
CA PRO A 24 -18.58 37.06 0.15
C PRO A 24 -19.11 36.62 -1.25
N PRO A 25 -20.38 36.79 -1.74
CA PRO A 25 -21.63 37.30 -1.15
C PRO A 25 -22.60 36.20 -0.65
N THR A 26 -23.67 36.60 0.04
CA THR A 26 -24.82 35.78 0.48
C THR A 26 -26.07 36.16 -0.32
N GLN A 27 -26.85 35.19 -0.79
CA GLN A 27 -28.26 35.30 -1.19
C GLN A 27 -28.90 33.90 -1.02
N SER A 28 -30.14 33.67 -0.61
CA SER A 28 -31.24 34.41 0.03
C SER A 28 -32.39 33.38 0.09
N GLU A 29 -33.28 33.47 1.06
CA GLU A 29 -34.34 32.47 1.28
C GLU A 29 -35.37 32.39 0.14
N THR A 30 -35.84 31.18 -0.16
CA THR A 30 -37.23 30.95 -0.61
C THR A 30 -37.76 29.62 -0.07
N ARG A 31 -38.72 29.69 0.85
CA ARG A 31 -39.64 28.59 1.14
C ARG A 31 -40.65 28.47 0.00
N HIS A 32 -41.02 27.23 -0.36
CA HIS A 32 -42.40 26.96 -0.78
C HIS A 32 -42.84 25.58 -0.32
N GLU A 33 -44.16 25.40 -0.22
CA GLU A 33 -44.77 24.33 0.56
C GLU A 33 -44.86 22.97 -0.14
N PHE A 34 -44.67 21.94 0.69
CA PHE A 34 -45.60 20.82 0.89
C PHE A 34 -46.74 20.67 -0.13
N ARG A 35 -46.69 19.58 -0.92
CA ARG A 35 -47.91 18.93 -1.44
C ARG A 35 -47.72 17.43 -1.57
N SER A 36 -48.52 16.68 -0.82
CA SER A 36 -48.75 15.24 -1.02
C SER A 36 -49.49 15.00 -2.35
N ASP A 37 -49.20 13.91 -3.06
CA ASP A 37 -50.15 12.80 -3.20
C ASP A 37 -49.65 11.64 -4.09
N GLU A 38 -50.02 10.43 -3.63
CA GLU A 38 -50.36 9.18 -4.34
C GLU A 38 -49.49 8.57 -5.47
N GLY A 39 -49.15 7.29 -5.25
CA GLY A 39 -49.70 6.20 -6.07
C GLY A 39 -49.11 5.94 -7.46
N GLY A 40 -48.11 5.05 -7.54
CA GLY A 40 -47.56 4.57 -8.81
C GLY A 40 -46.92 3.19 -8.73
N ASP A 41 -47.74 2.14 -8.76
CA ASP A 41 -47.28 0.74 -8.82
C ASP A 41 -46.66 0.45 -10.21
N SER A 42 -45.33 0.26 -10.25
CA SER A 42 -44.59 -0.01 -11.50
C SER A 42 -43.64 -1.19 -11.33
N LYS A 43 -44.11 -2.37 -11.75
CA LYS A 43 -43.30 -3.57 -11.93
C LYS A 43 -42.18 -3.30 -12.94
N VAL A 44 -40.92 -3.30 -12.49
CA VAL A 44 -39.76 -3.39 -13.40
C VAL A 44 -38.99 -4.68 -13.16
N SER A 45 -39.23 -5.61 -14.08
CA SER A 45 -38.47 -6.80 -14.46
C SER A 45 -37.19 -7.13 -13.66
N THR A 46 -37.22 -8.27 -12.98
CA THR A 46 -36.03 -8.96 -12.47
C THR A 46 -35.23 -9.57 -13.62
N THR A 47 -34.38 -8.78 -14.28
CA THR A 47 -33.33 -9.33 -15.16
C THR A 47 -32.19 -9.88 -14.30
N PHE A 48 -32.26 -11.17 -13.97
CA PHE A 48 -31.11 -11.93 -13.51
C PHE A 48 -30.06 -11.95 -14.63
N ALA A 49 -29.03 -11.11 -14.53
CA ALA A 49 -27.84 -11.24 -15.35
C ALA A 49 -27.11 -12.55 -14.99
N THR A 50 -26.90 -13.41 -15.98
CA THR A 50 -26.14 -14.66 -15.84
C THR A 50 -24.65 -14.36 -15.58
N PRO A 51 -24.01 -15.02 -14.61
CA PRO A 51 -22.59 -14.82 -14.33
C PRO A 51 -21.71 -15.61 -15.31
N GLU A 52 -21.12 -14.91 -16.27
CA GLU A 52 -20.02 -15.42 -17.11
C GLU A 52 -18.69 -15.38 -16.33
N THR A 53 -18.48 -16.32 -15.40
CA THR A 53 -17.22 -16.45 -14.62
C THR A 53 -16.67 -17.88 -14.53
N ASN A 54 -16.90 -18.70 -15.56
CA ASN A 54 -16.55 -20.13 -15.60
C ASN A 54 -15.06 -20.47 -15.88
N GLY A 55 -14.11 -19.57 -15.57
CA GLY A 55 -12.67 -19.80 -15.83
C GLY A 55 -11.86 -20.31 -14.63
N ILE A 56 -11.93 -19.59 -13.51
CA ILE A 56 -10.96 -19.70 -12.41
C ILE A 56 -11.56 -20.40 -11.18
N GLU A 57 -12.77 -20.02 -10.79
CA GLU A 57 -13.45 -20.62 -9.64
C GLU A 57 -13.69 -22.11 -9.85
N THR A 58 -14.10 -22.51 -11.06
CA THR A 58 -14.35 -23.90 -11.44
C THR A 58 -13.09 -24.75 -11.38
N LYS A 59 -11.94 -24.19 -11.77
CA LYS A 59 -10.63 -24.85 -11.77
C LYS A 59 -10.06 -25.01 -10.35
N THR A 60 -10.11 -23.94 -9.55
CA THR A 60 -9.54 -23.90 -8.19
C THR A 60 -10.50 -24.41 -7.11
N ARG A 61 -11.80 -24.52 -7.43
CA ARG A 61 -12.93 -24.76 -6.50
C ARG A 61 -12.91 -23.81 -5.30
N ILE A 62 -12.56 -22.54 -5.55
CA ILE A 62 -12.55 -21.44 -4.59
C ILE A 62 -13.39 -20.32 -5.19
N HIS A 63 -14.41 -19.87 -4.46
CA HIS A 63 -15.31 -18.81 -4.91
C HIS A 63 -14.70 -17.42 -4.71
N ARG A 64 -15.01 -16.48 -5.61
CA ARG A 64 -14.60 -15.06 -5.57
C ARG A 64 -13.11 -14.77 -5.75
N LEU A 65 -12.39 -15.57 -6.53
CA LEU A 65 -11.04 -15.18 -6.98
C LEU A 65 -11.15 -14.23 -8.18
N ALA A 66 -11.32 -12.93 -7.91
CA ALA A 66 -11.30 -11.88 -8.93
C ALA A 66 -9.93 -11.77 -9.65
N THR A 67 -8.87 -12.28 -9.02
CA THR A 67 -7.50 -12.21 -9.49
C THR A 67 -6.95 -13.58 -9.94
N THR A 68 -6.07 -13.58 -10.95
CA THR A 68 -5.27 -14.72 -11.37
C THR A 68 -4.03 -14.97 -10.52
N LYS A 69 -3.65 -14.03 -9.63
CA LYS A 69 -2.43 -14.08 -8.81
C LYS A 69 -2.50 -15.15 -7.72
N ARG A 70 -1.42 -15.90 -7.50
CA ARG A 70 -1.40 -17.14 -6.71
C ARG A 70 -0.24 -17.21 -5.72
N SER A 71 0.12 -16.11 -5.07
CA SER A 71 1.17 -16.13 -4.04
C SER A 71 0.64 -16.58 -2.66
N VAL A 72 1.55 -16.79 -1.69
CA VAL A 72 1.16 -17.03 -0.29
C VAL A 72 0.46 -15.80 0.29
N PHE A 73 0.90 -14.60 -0.09
CA PHE A 73 0.21 -13.36 0.25
C PHE A 73 -1.20 -13.29 -0.33
N ASP A 74 -1.43 -13.72 -1.58
CA ASP A 74 -2.77 -13.70 -2.17
C ASP A 74 -3.74 -14.66 -1.43
N ALA A 75 -3.22 -15.78 -0.90
CA ALA A 75 -3.99 -16.69 -0.05
C ALA A 75 -4.34 -16.03 1.30
N PHE A 76 -3.40 -15.31 1.92
CA PHE A 76 -3.61 -14.54 3.14
C PHE A 76 -4.63 -13.41 2.93
N SER A 77 -4.49 -12.66 1.83
CA SER A 77 -5.40 -11.61 1.41
C SER A 77 -6.83 -12.15 1.24
N TYR A 78 -6.98 -13.27 0.53
CA TYR A 78 -8.26 -13.94 0.33
C TYR A 78 -8.93 -14.38 1.64
N VAL A 79 -8.23 -15.11 2.53
CA VAL A 79 -8.86 -15.61 3.77
C VAL A 79 -9.24 -14.50 4.75
N ASN A 80 -8.53 -13.37 4.72
CA ASN A 80 -8.80 -12.19 5.54
C ASN A 80 -9.67 -11.13 4.85
N ARG A 81 -10.07 -11.35 3.58
CA ARG A 81 -10.87 -10.41 2.77
C ARG A 81 -10.23 -9.02 2.68
N ILE A 82 -8.91 -8.98 2.50
CA ILE A 82 -8.18 -7.75 2.22
C ILE A 82 -8.59 -7.26 0.82
N PRO A 83 -8.85 -5.95 0.63
CA PRO A 83 -9.13 -5.42 -0.70
C PRO A 83 -7.92 -5.59 -1.63
N ASP A 84 -8.18 -6.01 -2.86
CA ASP A 84 -7.18 -6.26 -3.90
C ASP A 84 -6.81 -5.01 -4.72
N GLN A 85 -7.67 -3.99 -4.70
CA GLN A 85 -7.48 -2.71 -5.37
C GLN A 85 -7.98 -1.52 -4.53
N SER A 86 -7.41 -0.34 -4.79
CA SER A 86 -7.90 0.94 -4.29
C SER A 86 -9.19 1.35 -5.02
N TYR A 87 -9.88 2.37 -4.50
CA TYR A 87 -10.88 3.11 -5.28
C TYR A 87 -10.20 4.16 -6.19
N ASP A 88 -10.92 4.65 -7.21
CA ASP A 88 -10.36 5.51 -8.26
C ASP A 88 -9.74 6.84 -7.76
N GLU A 89 -10.20 7.34 -6.61
CA GLU A 89 -9.74 8.59 -5.98
C GLU A 89 -9.03 8.36 -4.63
N GLU A 90 -8.78 7.10 -4.24
CA GLU A 90 -8.16 6.75 -2.96
C GLU A 90 -6.63 6.84 -3.04
N THR A 91 -6.00 7.54 -2.10
CA THR A 91 -4.53 7.63 -2.06
C THR A 91 -3.88 6.30 -1.66
N PRO A 92 -2.62 6.03 -2.02
CA PRO A 92 -1.89 4.86 -1.53
C PRO A 92 -1.91 4.75 0.00
N GLU A 93 -1.83 5.88 0.69
CA GLU A 93 -1.88 6.02 2.14
C GLU A 93 -3.27 5.64 2.71
N ASP A 94 -4.35 6.21 2.16
CA ASP A 94 -5.73 5.88 2.57
C ASP A 94 -6.04 4.40 2.34
N PHE A 95 -5.58 3.86 1.20
CA PHE A 95 -5.76 2.45 0.87
C PHE A 95 -5.00 1.53 1.84
N ALA A 96 -3.76 1.88 2.20
CA ALA A 96 -2.99 1.18 3.20
C ALA A 96 -3.64 1.25 4.59
N ALA A 97 -4.12 2.43 5.01
CA ALA A 97 -4.85 2.62 6.26
C ALA A 97 -6.16 1.82 6.31
N ARG A 98 -6.88 1.70 5.18
CA ARG A 98 -8.09 0.86 5.04
C ARG A 98 -7.77 -0.64 5.16
N ILE A 99 -6.63 -1.10 4.64
CA ILE A 99 -6.14 -2.47 4.85
C ILE A 99 -5.76 -2.67 6.32
N PHE A 100 -4.97 -1.77 6.89
CA PHE A 100 -4.50 -1.85 8.27
C PHE A 100 -5.67 -1.88 9.28
N SER A 101 -6.66 -1.00 9.12
CA SER A 101 -7.89 -0.97 9.94
C SER A 101 -8.65 -2.30 9.94
N ARG A 102 -8.66 -3.01 8.80
CA ARG A 102 -9.27 -4.35 8.68
C ARG A 102 -8.47 -5.40 9.44
N LEU A 103 -7.15 -5.36 9.34
CA LEU A 103 -6.23 -6.27 10.04
C LEU A 103 -6.36 -6.08 11.57
N ALA A 104 -6.30 -4.84 12.05
CA ALA A 104 -6.49 -4.52 13.46
C ALA A 104 -7.84 -5.01 14.02
N ASN A 105 -8.93 -4.94 13.22
CA ASN A 105 -10.22 -5.53 13.61
C ASN A 105 -10.17 -7.06 13.72
N GLN A 106 -9.34 -7.73 12.92
CA GLN A 106 -9.18 -9.18 12.93
C GLN A 106 -8.26 -9.65 14.07
N GLU A 107 -7.17 -8.92 14.34
CA GLU A 107 -6.30 -9.10 15.51
C GLU A 107 -7.11 -8.99 16.81
N GLY A 108 -7.78 -7.85 17.04
CA GLY A 108 -8.56 -7.59 18.24
C GLY A 108 -9.79 -8.50 18.44
N ARG A 109 -10.11 -9.34 17.46
CA ARG A 109 -11.16 -10.37 17.53
C ARG A 109 -10.61 -11.80 17.55
N ILE A 110 -9.30 -11.98 17.46
CA ILE A 110 -8.62 -13.29 17.38
C ILE A 110 -9.15 -14.09 16.16
N LEU A 111 -9.31 -13.39 15.03
CA LEU A 111 -9.84 -13.93 13.77
C LEU A 111 -8.88 -13.79 12.58
N LEU A 112 -7.71 -13.17 12.76
CA LEU A 112 -6.69 -13.05 11.73
C LEU A 112 -6.19 -14.43 11.33
N LYS A 113 -6.24 -14.77 10.03
CA LYS A 113 -5.85 -16.09 9.52
C LYS A 113 -4.53 -16.06 8.76
N ALA A 114 -3.62 -16.96 9.11
CA ALA A 114 -2.36 -17.19 8.43
C ALA A 114 -2.40 -18.49 7.61
N PRO A 115 -2.24 -18.45 6.27
CA PRO A 115 -1.89 -19.65 5.50
C PRO A 115 -0.46 -20.12 5.84
N PRO A 116 -0.13 -21.41 5.64
CA PRO A 116 1.22 -21.93 5.88
C PRO A 116 2.31 -21.14 5.12
N GLY A 117 3.23 -20.51 5.87
CA GLY A 117 4.29 -19.64 5.35
C GLY A 117 4.07 -18.15 5.65
N MET A 118 2.84 -17.73 5.98
CA MET A 118 2.55 -16.39 6.51
C MET A 118 2.67 -16.40 8.04
N ASP A 119 3.91 -16.55 8.53
CA ASP A 119 4.20 -16.53 9.96
C ASP A 119 4.21 -15.10 10.55
N ARG A 120 4.44 -14.98 11.86
CA ARG A 120 4.46 -13.68 12.55
C ARG A 120 5.50 -12.72 11.94
N PRO A 121 6.77 -13.09 11.69
CA PRO A 121 7.73 -12.25 10.97
C PRO A 121 7.23 -11.74 9.62
N ALA A 122 6.63 -12.60 8.79
CA ALA A 122 6.09 -12.16 7.50
C ALA A 122 4.85 -11.25 7.64
N TYR A 123 4.05 -11.44 8.69
CA TYR A 123 2.90 -10.59 8.99
C TYR A 123 3.30 -9.20 9.54
N GLU A 124 4.25 -9.14 10.48
CA GLU A 124 4.86 -7.87 10.90
C GLU A 124 5.53 -7.16 9.72
N GLY A 125 6.15 -7.92 8.81
CA GLY A 125 6.71 -7.41 7.56
C GLY A 125 5.66 -6.76 6.66
N PHE A 126 4.44 -7.31 6.62
CA PHE A 126 3.33 -6.71 5.88
C PHE A 126 2.80 -5.44 6.56
N LYS A 127 2.67 -5.41 7.90
CA LYS A 127 2.30 -4.18 8.63
C LYS A 127 3.33 -3.07 8.40
N THR A 128 4.62 -3.41 8.45
CA THR A 128 5.73 -2.50 8.11
C THR A 128 5.67 -2.01 6.67
N PHE A 129 5.36 -2.91 5.72
CA PHE A 129 5.24 -2.58 4.30
C PHE A 129 4.14 -1.54 4.02
N LEU A 130 2.98 -1.68 4.68
CA LEU A 130 1.85 -0.76 4.54
C LEU A 130 2.10 0.62 5.14
N ARG A 131 3.16 0.79 5.96
CA ARG A 131 3.34 1.82 6.98
C ARG A 131 2.49 1.54 8.23
N TYR A 132 3.16 1.28 9.35
CA TYR A 132 2.49 1.14 10.64
C TYR A 132 2.23 2.53 11.25
N GLU A 133 0.96 2.86 11.44
CA GLU A 133 0.52 4.10 12.12
C GLU A 133 0.67 4.02 13.64
N GLY A 134 1.92 4.00 14.08
CA GLY A 134 2.33 4.34 15.44
C GLY A 134 3.21 5.59 15.46
N ALA A 135 3.65 6.01 16.65
CA ALA A 135 4.49 7.20 16.84
C ALA A 135 5.84 7.20 16.07
N ALA A 136 6.23 6.07 15.47
CA ALA A 136 7.52 5.87 14.82
C ALA A 136 7.49 5.93 13.27
N SER A 137 6.32 6.01 12.61
CA SER A 137 6.20 6.00 11.13
C SER A 137 7.04 4.90 10.46
N VAL A 138 6.76 3.64 10.85
CA VAL A 138 7.58 2.48 10.49
C VAL A 138 7.26 2.03 9.08
N GLY A 139 8.24 2.16 8.18
CA GLY A 139 8.08 1.91 6.74
C GLY A 139 7.23 2.96 6.00
N ASN A 140 7.18 2.83 4.66
CA ASN A 140 6.32 3.61 3.75
C ASN A 140 6.24 2.95 2.36
N CYS A 141 6.36 1.61 2.28
CA CYS A 141 6.62 0.93 1.01
C CYS A 141 5.42 0.97 0.07
N ALA A 142 4.19 0.95 0.63
CA ALA A 142 2.95 1.03 -0.12
C ALA A 142 2.78 2.33 -0.94
N ALA A 143 3.44 3.43 -0.58
CA ALA A 143 3.37 4.71 -1.30
C ALA A 143 3.78 4.58 -2.79
N CYS A 144 4.79 3.75 -3.08
CA CYS A 144 5.19 3.42 -4.46
C CYS A 144 4.74 2.00 -4.89
N HIS A 145 4.60 1.07 -3.95
CA HIS A 145 4.36 -0.36 -4.24
C HIS A 145 2.92 -0.79 -3.90
N THR A 146 1.94 -0.19 -4.56
CA THR A 146 0.50 -0.47 -4.37
C THR A 146 0.07 -1.86 -4.84
N LEU A 147 -0.90 -2.48 -4.16
CA LEU A 147 -1.61 -3.67 -4.65
C LEU A 147 -2.37 -3.37 -5.96
N PRO A 148 -2.68 -4.38 -6.79
CA PRO A 148 -2.39 -5.81 -6.62
C PRO A 148 -1.00 -6.24 -7.12
N ASP A 149 -0.28 -5.39 -7.87
CA ASP A 149 1.00 -5.74 -8.52
C ASP A 149 2.25 -5.28 -7.76
N PHE A 150 2.07 -4.68 -6.58
CA PHE A 150 3.16 -4.09 -5.79
C PHE A 150 3.98 -3.08 -6.60
N ARG A 151 3.27 -2.21 -7.34
CA ARG A 151 3.80 -1.08 -8.12
C ARG A 151 2.67 -0.12 -8.45
N ASP A 152 2.97 1.17 -8.40
CA ASP A 152 2.08 2.27 -8.80
C ASP A 152 2.11 2.60 -10.30
N GLY A 153 3.05 2.00 -11.05
CA GLY A 153 3.24 2.25 -12.47
C GLY A 153 3.92 3.58 -12.82
N ARG A 154 4.37 4.36 -11.82
CA ARG A 154 5.03 5.66 -12.00
C ARG A 154 6.55 5.50 -11.98
N SER A 155 7.28 6.57 -12.29
CA SER A 155 8.74 6.63 -12.17
C SER A 155 9.16 7.52 -11.01
N HIS A 156 10.12 7.07 -10.21
CA HIS A 156 10.57 7.75 -9.00
C HIS A 156 12.09 7.92 -8.99
N ILE A 157 12.57 9.06 -8.47
CA ILE A 157 14.01 9.26 -8.23
C ILE A 157 14.35 8.53 -6.92
N VAL A 158 14.97 7.36 -7.06
CA VAL A 158 15.33 6.47 -5.93
C VAL A 158 16.84 6.35 -5.72
N THR A 159 17.63 7.11 -6.48
CA THR A 159 19.09 7.21 -6.35
C THR A 159 19.55 8.62 -6.72
N LYS A 160 20.80 8.96 -6.36
CA LYS A 160 21.46 10.25 -6.69
C LYS A 160 21.72 10.48 -8.20
N ALA A 161 21.25 9.58 -9.07
CA ALA A 161 21.57 9.60 -10.51
C ALA A 161 20.63 10.50 -11.34
N GLU A 162 19.72 11.25 -10.70
CA GLU A 162 18.69 12.13 -11.29
C GLU A 162 17.68 11.46 -12.26
N GLU A 163 17.95 10.25 -12.75
CA GLU A 163 17.05 9.49 -13.60
C GLU A 163 15.91 8.83 -12.79
N ALA A 164 14.67 9.20 -13.10
CA ALA A 164 13.49 8.62 -12.50
C ALA A 164 13.26 7.19 -13.01
N MET A 165 13.33 6.21 -12.11
CA MET A 165 13.18 4.78 -12.45
C MET A 165 11.73 4.34 -12.28
N LEU A 166 11.18 3.68 -13.31
CA LEU A 166 9.85 3.06 -13.27
C LEU A 166 9.75 2.05 -12.12
N THR A 167 8.71 2.14 -11.28
CA THR A 167 8.52 1.20 -10.17
C THR A 167 8.37 -0.24 -10.71
N PRO A 168 9.29 -1.16 -10.38
CA PRO A 168 9.17 -2.55 -10.75
C PRO A 168 8.13 -3.24 -9.86
N SER A 169 7.46 -4.27 -10.39
CA SER A 169 6.66 -5.16 -9.54
C SER A 169 7.55 -5.88 -8.54
N LEU A 170 7.06 -6.05 -7.31
CA LEU A 170 7.68 -6.91 -6.31
C LEU A 170 7.24 -8.38 -6.42
N ARG A 171 6.27 -8.70 -7.29
CA ARG A 171 5.86 -10.10 -7.56
C ARG A 171 6.98 -10.89 -8.22
N ASP A 172 7.02 -12.18 -7.90
CA ASP A 172 7.99 -13.14 -8.42
C ASP A 172 9.45 -12.67 -8.29
N SER A 173 9.75 -11.87 -7.26
CA SER A 173 11.08 -11.29 -7.10
C SER A 173 12.12 -12.37 -6.85
N VAL A 174 11.80 -13.39 -6.05
CA VAL A 174 12.75 -14.48 -5.75
C VAL A 174 12.94 -15.36 -6.98
N SER A 175 11.86 -15.69 -7.69
CA SER A 175 11.86 -16.49 -8.92
C SER A 175 12.57 -15.79 -10.10
N ARG A 176 12.55 -14.45 -10.14
CA ARG A 176 13.36 -13.63 -11.05
C ARG A 176 14.83 -13.49 -10.63
N GLY A 177 15.24 -14.10 -9.51
CA GLY A 177 16.61 -14.06 -8.99
C GLY A 177 17.00 -12.74 -8.32
N VAL A 178 16.03 -11.96 -7.82
CA VAL A 178 16.31 -10.73 -7.08
C VAL A 178 16.85 -11.06 -5.69
N ASP A 179 18.08 -10.63 -5.42
CA ASP A 179 18.66 -10.63 -4.08
C ASP A 179 17.96 -9.56 -3.22
N LEU A 180 16.95 -10.00 -2.45
CA LEU A 180 16.16 -9.15 -1.55
C LEU A 180 17.01 -8.48 -0.45
N GLN A 181 18.09 -9.12 0.02
CA GLN A 181 18.98 -8.54 1.03
C GLN A 181 19.77 -7.37 0.44
N LYS A 182 20.35 -7.56 -0.74
CA LYS A 182 21.06 -6.52 -1.48
C LYS A 182 20.12 -5.39 -1.92
N ALA A 183 18.92 -5.71 -2.38
CA ALA A 183 17.91 -4.71 -2.76
C ALA A 183 17.47 -3.87 -1.55
N MET A 184 17.17 -4.51 -0.42
CA MET A 184 16.83 -3.82 0.83
C MET A 184 17.97 -2.90 1.30
N LYS A 185 19.22 -3.38 1.27
CA LYS A 185 20.39 -2.56 1.60
C LYS A 185 20.48 -1.30 0.73
N LEU A 186 20.34 -1.42 -0.59
CA LEU A 186 20.38 -0.28 -1.51
C LEU A 186 19.27 0.74 -1.23
N LYS A 187 18.06 0.28 -0.83
CA LYS A 187 16.96 1.16 -0.44
C LYS A 187 17.22 1.90 0.87
N LEU A 188 17.86 1.24 1.84
CA LEU A 188 18.27 1.87 3.10
C LEU A 188 19.41 2.88 2.89
N ASP A 189 20.36 2.59 2.01
CA ASP A 189 21.42 3.53 1.65
C ASP A 189 20.85 4.79 0.95
N ALA A 190 19.77 4.65 0.17
CA ALA A 190 19.03 5.77 -0.41
C ALA A 190 18.24 6.58 0.65
N LEU A 191 17.54 5.88 1.56
CA LEU A 191 16.82 6.46 2.71
C LEU A 191 17.74 7.33 3.55
N HIS A 192 18.91 6.81 3.97
CA HIS A 192 19.84 7.56 4.80
C HIS A 192 20.38 8.81 4.10
N ARG A 193 20.61 8.77 2.78
CA ARG A 193 21.06 9.93 1.99
C ARG A 193 20.00 11.01 1.83
N LYS A 194 18.72 10.63 1.73
CA LYS A 194 17.61 11.58 1.75
C LYS A 194 17.47 12.23 3.13
N GLN A 195 17.61 11.45 4.20
CA GLN A 195 17.51 11.95 5.58
C GLN A 195 18.72 12.80 6.02
N SER A 196 19.91 12.62 5.43
CA SER A 196 21.09 13.46 5.69
C SER A 196 21.12 14.77 4.88
N GLY A 197 20.27 14.93 3.87
CA GLY A 197 20.34 16.02 2.90
C GLY A 197 21.45 15.86 1.85
N ASP A 198 22.06 14.67 1.74
CA ASP A 198 23.08 14.38 0.71
C ASP A 198 22.47 14.13 -0.69
N ALA A 199 21.15 13.89 -0.75
CA ALA A 199 20.39 13.61 -1.96
C ALA A 199 18.92 14.06 -1.83
N ASP A 200 18.71 15.37 -1.76
CA ASP A 200 17.38 16.00 -1.66
C ASP A 200 16.47 15.65 -2.85
N GLU A 201 17.05 15.30 -4.00
CA GLU A 201 16.35 14.86 -5.21
C GLU A 201 15.69 13.47 -5.10
N ILE A 202 16.04 12.66 -4.09
CA ILE A 202 15.37 11.38 -3.83
C ILE A 202 13.94 11.66 -3.33
N SER A 203 12.98 10.82 -3.72
CA SER A 203 11.57 10.93 -3.36
C SER A 203 11.31 11.19 -1.86
N ASP A 204 10.40 12.11 -1.53
CA ASP A 204 10.08 12.52 -0.15
C ASP A 204 9.52 11.37 0.70
N GLU A 205 8.93 10.35 0.07
CA GLU A 205 8.46 9.11 0.66
C GLU A 205 9.56 8.36 1.45
N TYR A 206 10.85 8.62 1.15
CA TYR A 206 12.00 8.06 1.88
C TYR A 206 12.32 8.82 3.17
N SER A 207 11.93 10.10 3.28
CA SER A 207 12.25 10.92 4.45
C SER A 207 11.51 10.45 5.71
N VAL A 208 10.27 10.00 5.56
CA VAL A 208 9.34 9.63 6.65
C VAL A 208 9.51 8.21 7.19
N MET A 209 10.40 7.41 6.58
CA MET A 209 10.60 6.00 6.96
C MET A 209 11.60 5.85 8.11
N GLN A 210 11.21 5.11 9.14
CA GLN A 210 12.13 4.58 10.15
C GLN A 210 12.05 3.05 10.14
N LEU A 211 13.19 2.36 10.07
CA LEU A 211 13.27 0.89 9.96
C LEU A 211 14.40 0.34 10.85
N SER A 212 14.03 -0.44 11.86
CA SER A 212 14.92 -1.20 12.73
C SER A 212 15.61 -2.36 11.99
N ALA A 213 16.46 -3.12 12.68
CA ALA A 213 17.04 -4.36 12.13
C ALA A 213 16.00 -5.49 11.97
N GLU A 214 15.00 -5.50 12.84
CA GLU A 214 13.91 -6.47 12.84
C GLU A 214 12.94 -6.19 11.68
N ASP A 215 12.52 -4.94 11.50
CA ASP A 215 11.66 -4.51 10.38
C ASP A 215 12.22 -4.94 9.02
N LYS A 216 13.54 -4.82 8.82
CA LYS A 216 14.23 -5.23 7.59
C LYS A 216 14.15 -6.74 7.36
N SER A 217 14.25 -7.52 8.43
CA SER A 217 14.17 -8.97 8.39
C SER A 217 12.73 -9.43 8.11
N ASN A 218 11.77 -8.80 8.76
CA ASN A 218 10.34 -9.03 8.61
C ASN A 218 9.85 -8.64 7.20
N LEU A 219 10.26 -7.48 6.68
CA LEU A 219 10.01 -7.08 5.29
C LEU A 219 10.56 -8.11 4.29
N ILE A 220 11.76 -8.64 4.50
CA ILE A 220 12.33 -9.68 3.61
C ILE A 220 11.60 -11.01 3.74
N ALA A 221 11.06 -11.36 4.91
CA ALA A 221 10.16 -12.51 5.08
C ALA A 221 8.87 -12.30 4.27
N PHE A 222 8.23 -11.14 4.40
CA PHE A 222 7.04 -10.76 3.63
C PHE A 222 7.26 -10.80 2.11
N LEU A 223 8.34 -10.19 1.61
CA LEU A 223 8.62 -10.10 0.17
C LEU A 223 8.82 -11.46 -0.51
N LYS A 224 9.25 -12.50 0.23
CA LYS A 224 9.33 -13.88 -0.27
C LYS A 224 7.97 -14.53 -0.50
N LEU A 225 6.90 -13.98 0.07
CA LEU A 225 5.53 -14.49 -0.06
C LEU A 225 4.77 -13.92 -1.26
N LEU A 226 5.43 -13.09 -2.09
CA LEU A 226 4.88 -12.45 -3.29
C LEU A 226 5.18 -13.20 -4.59
N ASP A 227 5.88 -14.33 -4.50
CA ASP A 227 6.12 -15.27 -5.59
C ASP A 227 4.91 -16.20 -5.78
N ASP A 228 4.49 -16.41 -7.03
CA ASP A 228 3.35 -17.26 -7.36
C ASP A 228 3.63 -18.75 -7.11
N VAL A 229 2.60 -19.47 -6.64
CA VAL A 229 2.57 -20.93 -6.47
C VAL A 229 1.55 -21.58 -7.39
N SER A 230 1.59 -22.90 -7.55
CA SER A 230 0.59 -23.62 -8.35
C SER A 230 -0.83 -23.47 -7.80
N ASP A 231 -1.86 -23.54 -8.65
CA ASP A 231 -3.28 -23.52 -8.23
C ASP A 231 -3.59 -24.58 -7.14
N GLU A 232 -2.99 -25.77 -7.25
CA GLU A 232 -3.07 -26.85 -6.27
C GLU A 232 -2.56 -26.39 -4.90
N ARG A 233 -1.37 -25.77 -4.87
CA ARG A 233 -0.74 -25.27 -3.64
C ARG A 233 -1.49 -24.07 -3.08
N PHE A 234 -1.95 -23.16 -3.93
CA PHE A 234 -2.78 -22.02 -3.54
C PHE A 234 -4.06 -22.48 -2.84
N ARG A 235 -4.72 -23.52 -3.38
CA ARG A 235 -5.87 -24.16 -2.74
C ARG A 235 -5.51 -24.76 -1.37
N GLU A 236 -4.39 -25.46 -1.25
CA GLU A 236 -3.95 -25.97 0.05
C GLU A 236 -3.71 -24.86 1.08
N LEU A 237 -3.10 -23.74 0.68
CA LEU A 237 -2.78 -22.63 1.58
C LEU A 237 -4.05 -22.05 2.22
N ILE A 238 -5.11 -21.87 1.43
CA ILE A 238 -6.42 -21.40 1.90
C ILE A 238 -7.08 -22.42 2.83
N LEU A 239 -7.02 -23.72 2.50
CA LEU A 239 -7.64 -24.79 3.31
C LEU A 239 -6.90 -25.05 4.63
N LYS A 240 -5.58 -24.83 4.66
CA LYS A 240 -4.70 -25.05 5.82
C LYS A 240 -4.49 -23.78 6.66
N ALA A 241 -5.19 -22.67 6.36
CA ALA A 241 -5.02 -21.41 7.07
C ALA A 241 -5.59 -21.49 8.51
N THR A 242 -4.74 -21.24 9.50
CA THR A 242 -5.08 -21.24 10.93
C THR A 242 -5.19 -19.81 11.46
N VAL A 243 -5.77 -19.63 12.66
CA VAL A 243 -5.69 -18.33 13.35
C VAL A 243 -4.24 -18.04 13.70
N LEU A 244 -3.77 -16.82 13.45
CA LEU A 244 -2.45 -16.33 13.84
C LEU A 244 -2.51 -15.80 15.28
N ASP A 245 -1.53 -16.17 16.10
CA ASP A 245 -1.38 -15.62 17.44
C ASP A 245 -0.65 -14.27 17.39
N THR A 246 -1.36 -13.21 17.79
CA THR A 246 -0.85 -11.83 17.89
C THR A 246 -0.91 -11.30 19.32
N SER A 247 -1.03 -12.19 20.32
CA SER A 247 -1.27 -11.81 21.72
C SER A 247 -0.12 -11.10 22.44
N SER A 248 1.06 -10.98 21.83
CA SER A 248 2.19 -10.22 22.37
C SER A 248 2.21 -8.72 22.01
N ASP A 249 1.18 -8.21 21.33
CA ASP A 249 1.06 -6.78 20.96
C ASP A 249 0.19 -5.95 21.94
N SER A 250 -0.01 -6.43 23.18
CA SER A 250 -0.93 -5.84 24.16
C SER A 250 -0.31 -5.46 25.51
N GLU A 251 0.95 -5.02 25.52
CA GLU A 251 1.64 -4.42 26.69
C GLU A 251 1.98 -2.94 26.46
#